data_AF-A1R4D9-F1
#
_entry.id   AF-A1R4D9-F1
#
_cell.length_a   1.000
_cell.length_b   1.000
_cell.length_c   1.000
_cell.angle_alpha   90.00
_cell.angle_beta   90.00
_cell.angle_gamma   90.00
#
_symmetry.space_group_name_H-M   'P 1'
#
loop_
_entity.id
_entity.type
_entity.pdbx_description
1 polymer ?
#
loop_
_entity_poly.entity_id
_entity_poly.type
_entity_poly.pdbx_seq_one_letter_code
_entity_poly.pdbx_strand_id
1 'polypeptide(L)'
;MAGDFSCTIHQRLRPRGFRGCTVFDCFGAGQLVSQHTFAGTSWTQDPSSKSSMFAVFKVVRQLHEMLWYLAEARQRTFNPDLATAADNLSEYITATAHGDASTVLAADVETLHGEVRTLLMEVSEELRASYGAEDKQTLDGGLHPGADLMGANISHQSLCGSDLRGAYLIGANLRGSDLTAVDLLGADLRGAQLHNADLSKALYLTQPQINAAEGDRNTLLPPRLTRPAHW
;
A
#
# COMPACT_ATOMS: atom_id res chain seq x y z
N MET A 1 2.30 -6.79 -21.99
CA MET A 1 1.42 -5.62 -22.10
C MET A 1 0.26 -6.02 -22.99
N ALA A 2 -0.95 -5.64 -22.61
CA ALA A 2 -2.09 -5.74 -23.52
C ALA A 2 -2.02 -4.61 -24.57
N GLY A 3 -2.94 -4.64 -25.54
CA GLY A 3 -3.00 -3.64 -26.63
C GLY A 3 -3.28 -2.21 -26.16
N ASP A 4 -3.76 -2.05 -24.92
CA ASP A 4 -4.00 -0.77 -24.23
C ASP A 4 -2.84 -0.35 -23.31
N PHE A 5 -1.69 -1.01 -23.41
CA PHE A 5 -0.51 -0.82 -22.56
C PHE A 5 -0.71 -1.16 -21.07
N SER A 6 -1.82 -1.80 -20.70
CA SER A 6 -2.03 -2.27 -19.33
C SER A 6 -1.03 -3.38 -18.95
N CYS A 7 -0.69 -3.40 -17.67
CA CYS A 7 0.29 -4.34 -17.11
C CYS A 7 -0.32 -5.73 -16.91
N THR A 8 -0.16 -6.62 -17.88
CA THR A 8 -0.68 -8.01 -17.80
C THR A 8 0.28 -9.01 -17.16
N ILE A 9 1.48 -8.60 -16.76
CA ILE A 9 2.53 -9.53 -16.30
C ILE A 9 2.15 -10.21 -14.97
N HIS A 10 1.45 -9.51 -14.07
CA HIS A 10 1.12 -10.01 -12.73
C HIS A 10 0.29 -11.30 -12.74
N GLN A 11 -0.55 -11.50 -13.77
CA GLN A 11 -1.31 -12.73 -13.98
C GLN A 11 -0.43 -13.96 -14.26
N ARG A 12 0.81 -13.74 -14.73
CA ARG A 12 1.73 -14.81 -15.17
C ARG A 12 2.93 -15.00 -14.25
N LEU A 13 3.20 -14.09 -13.31
CA LEU A 13 4.37 -14.16 -12.44
C LEU A 13 4.30 -15.38 -11.51
N ARG A 14 3.17 -15.59 -10.82
CA ARG A 14 3.01 -16.67 -9.84
C ARG A 14 3.06 -18.07 -10.46
N PRO A 15 2.32 -18.37 -11.57
CA PRO A 15 2.41 -19.66 -12.24
C PRO A 15 3.82 -20.00 -12.76
N ARG A 16 4.65 -18.99 -13.02
CA ARG A 16 6.04 -19.14 -13.47
C ARG A 16 7.05 -19.25 -12.32
N GLY A 17 6.59 -19.35 -11.07
CA GLY A 17 7.46 -19.45 -9.90
C GLY A 17 7.97 -18.12 -9.35
N PHE A 18 7.67 -16.98 -9.98
CA PHE A 18 8.09 -15.64 -9.53
C PHE A 18 7.16 -15.08 -8.47
N ARG A 19 6.96 -15.82 -7.38
CA ARG A 19 6.08 -15.42 -6.25
C ARG A 19 6.53 -14.09 -5.63
N GLY A 20 7.84 -13.87 -5.51
CA GLY A 20 8.38 -12.61 -4.99
C GLY A 20 8.13 -11.40 -5.89
N CYS A 21 7.82 -11.58 -7.17
CA CYS A 21 7.58 -10.48 -8.10
C CYS A 21 6.11 -10.02 -8.12
N THR A 22 5.20 -10.72 -7.42
CA THR A 22 3.78 -10.31 -7.33
C THR A 22 3.55 -9.15 -6.36
N VAL A 23 4.60 -8.75 -5.62
CA VAL A 23 4.58 -7.66 -4.63
C VAL A 23 4.81 -6.27 -5.25
N PHE A 24 4.96 -6.20 -6.57
CA PHE A 24 5.06 -4.93 -7.27
C PHE A 24 3.67 -4.50 -7.77
N ASP A 25 3.34 -3.23 -7.56
CA ASP A 25 2.27 -2.52 -8.27
C ASP A 25 2.78 -1.12 -8.63
N CYS A 26 2.35 -0.64 -9.78
CA CYS A 26 2.66 0.70 -10.25
C CYS A 26 1.57 1.72 -9.87
N PHE A 27 0.45 1.30 -9.26
CA PHE A 27 -0.65 2.17 -8.85
C PHE A 27 -1.18 3.03 -10.02
N GLY A 28 -1.13 2.52 -11.25
CA GLY A 28 -1.51 3.23 -12.47
C GLY A 28 -0.46 4.20 -13.04
N ALA A 29 0.69 4.38 -12.37
CA ALA A 29 1.73 5.32 -12.81
C ALA A 29 2.25 5.04 -14.24
N GLY A 30 2.35 3.76 -14.62
CA GLY A 30 2.82 3.39 -15.96
C GLY A 30 1.88 3.88 -17.07
N GLN A 31 0.57 3.81 -16.83
CA GLN A 31 -0.42 4.32 -17.77
C GLN A 31 -0.38 5.84 -17.85
N LEU A 32 -0.31 6.53 -16.71
CA LEU A 32 -0.19 7.99 -16.69
C LEU A 32 1.06 8.46 -17.44
N VAL A 33 2.23 7.90 -17.13
CA VAL A 33 3.48 8.32 -17.77
C VAL A 33 3.46 8.04 -19.28
N SER A 34 3.05 6.83 -19.69
CA SER A 34 3.06 6.48 -21.12
C SER A 34 2.05 7.29 -21.92
N GLN A 35 0.82 7.44 -21.44
CA GLN A 35 -0.26 8.06 -22.21
C GLN A 35 -0.29 9.58 -22.06
N HIS A 36 -0.02 10.11 -20.87
CA HIS A 36 -0.09 11.54 -20.59
C HIS A 36 1.26 12.22 -20.81
N THR A 37 2.29 11.84 -20.03
CA THR A 37 3.58 12.56 -20.06
C THR A 37 4.33 12.40 -21.38
N PHE A 38 4.22 11.24 -22.04
CA PHE A 38 4.89 10.94 -23.32
C PHE A 38 3.91 10.77 -24.49
N ALA A 39 2.66 11.20 -24.33
CA ALA A 39 1.64 11.24 -25.40
C ALA A 39 1.48 9.91 -26.18
N GLY A 40 1.61 8.78 -25.50
CA GLY A 40 1.48 7.43 -26.07
C GLY A 40 2.71 6.94 -26.86
N THR A 41 3.78 7.74 -26.96
CA THR A 41 5.00 7.34 -27.68
C THR A 41 5.84 6.42 -26.82
N SER A 42 6.11 5.20 -27.30
CA SER A 42 6.95 4.25 -26.57
C SER A 42 8.43 4.62 -26.65
N TRP A 43 9.20 4.37 -25.59
CA TRP A 43 10.66 4.45 -25.62
C TRP A 43 11.30 3.50 -26.64
N THR A 44 10.57 2.50 -27.14
CA THR A 44 11.04 1.65 -28.25
C THR A 44 10.92 2.33 -29.61
N GLN A 45 9.94 3.24 -29.76
CA GLN A 45 9.73 4.05 -30.96
C GLN A 45 10.60 5.32 -30.92
N ASP A 46 10.79 5.90 -29.74
CA ASP A 46 11.75 6.98 -29.49
C ASP A 46 12.75 6.58 -28.39
N PRO A 47 13.87 5.94 -28.74
CA PRO A 47 14.91 5.55 -27.79
C PRO A 47 15.53 6.71 -27.00
N SER A 48 15.44 7.95 -27.49
CA SER A 48 15.98 9.12 -26.79
C SER A 48 15.19 9.46 -25.52
N SER A 49 13.88 9.19 -25.52
CA SER A 49 12.99 9.40 -24.37
C SER A 49 13.20 8.41 -23.22
N LYS A 50 13.88 7.27 -23.45
CA LYS A 50 13.96 6.14 -22.52
C LYS A 50 14.41 6.53 -21.11
N SER A 51 15.49 7.29 -20.99
CA SER A 51 16.06 7.68 -19.70
C SER A 51 15.11 8.60 -18.93
N SER A 52 14.49 9.55 -19.62
CA SER A 52 13.51 10.47 -19.03
C SER A 52 12.26 9.73 -18.59
N MET A 53 11.70 8.88 -19.45
CA MET A 53 10.49 8.10 -19.16
C MET A 53 10.65 7.22 -17.92
N PHE A 54 11.80 6.56 -17.77
CA PHE A 54 12.05 5.73 -16.58
C PHE A 54 12.28 6.55 -15.32
N ALA A 55 12.89 7.74 -15.42
CA ALA A 55 13.04 8.64 -14.29
C ALA A 55 11.68 9.19 -13.82
N VAL A 56 10.85 9.68 -14.75
CA VAL A 56 9.48 10.15 -14.49
C VAL A 56 8.65 9.03 -13.87
N PHE A 57 8.68 7.83 -14.43
CA PHE A 57 7.95 6.68 -13.88
C PHE A 57 8.28 6.39 -12.42
N LYS A 58 9.56 6.46 -12.03
CA LYS A 58 9.97 6.24 -10.64
C LYS A 58 9.37 7.27 -9.68
N VAL A 59 9.26 8.53 -10.11
CA VAL A 59 8.64 9.59 -9.32
C VAL A 59 7.12 9.41 -9.26
N VAL A 60 6.46 9.29 -10.42
CA VAL A 60 5.00 9.14 -10.50
C VAL A 60 4.51 7.92 -9.73
N ARG A 61 5.26 6.80 -9.73
CA ARG A 61 4.92 5.62 -8.92
C ARG A 61 4.82 5.96 -7.43
N GLN A 62 5.76 6.75 -6.91
CA GLN A 62 5.76 7.17 -5.50
C GLN A 62 4.62 8.14 -5.21
N LEU A 63 4.36 9.08 -6.12
CA LEU A 63 3.23 10.02 -6.01
C LEU A 63 1.88 9.26 -5.97
N HIS A 64 1.68 8.31 -6.88
CA HIS A 64 0.46 7.50 -6.92
C HIS A 64 0.29 6.58 -5.71
N GLU A 65 1.39 6.04 -5.19
CA GLU A 65 1.37 5.27 -3.95
C GLU A 65 0.90 6.15 -2.77
N MET A 66 1.40 7.39 -2.64
CA MET A 66 0.92 8.34 -1.64
C MET A 66 -0.56 8.67 -1.80
N LEU A 67 -1.03 8.92 -3.04
CA LEU A 67 -2.45 9.16 -3.32
C LEU A 67 -3.34 8.00 -2.88
N TRP A 68 -2.88 6.76 -3.00
CA TRP A 68 -3.62 5.58 -2.56
C TRP A 68 -3.83 5.55 -1.04
N TYR A 69 -2.82 5.95 -0.26
CA TYR A 69 -2.93 6.04 1.19
C TYR A 69 -3.76 7.25 1.62
N LEU A 70 -3.58 8.40 0.98
CA LEU A 70 -4.36 9.61 1.24
C LEU A 70 -5.85 9.40 0.98
N ALA A 71 -6.22 8.65 -0.07
CA ALA A 71 -7.61 8.32 -0.35
C ALA A 71 -8.26 7.51 0.79
N GLU A 72 -7.53 6.54 1.38
CA GLU A 72 -8.04 5.84 2.56
C GLU A 72 -8.13 6.76 3.77
N ALA A 73 -7.07 7.52 4.05
CA ALA A 73 -7.03 8.44 5.19
C ALA A 73 -8.20 9.41 5.16
N ARG A 74 -8.43 10.04 3.99
CA ARG A 74 -9.53 10.97 3.73
C ARG A 74 -10.92 10.35 3.90
N GLN A 75 -11.07 9.08 3.52
CA GLN A 75 -12.35 8.37 3.62
C GLN A 75 -12.68 8.00 5.08
N ARG A 76 -11.65 7.76 5.91
CA ARG A 76 -11.82 7.15 7.23
C ARG A 76 -11.73 8.13 8.38
N THR A 77 -10.94 9.20 8.26
CA THR A 77 -10.83 10.21 9.31
C THR A 77 -12.20 10.86 9.60
N PHE A 78 -12.49 11.09 10.88
CA PHE A 78 -13.63 11.90 11.33
C PHE A 78 -13.20 13.32 11.74
N ASN A 79 -11.90 13.61 11.72
CA ASN A 79 -11.35 14.93 11.97
C ASN A 79 -11.39 15.80 10.68
N PRO A 80 -12.11 16.93 10.67
CA PRO A 80 -12.24 17.79 9.49
C PRO A 80 -10.93 18.45 9.06
N ASP A 81 -10.00 18.69 9.99
CA ASP A 81 -8.71 19.30 9.69
C ASP A 81 -7.80 18.30 8.96
N LEU A 82 -7.77 17.04 9.43
CA LEU A 82 -7.05 15.96 8.77
C LEU A 82 -7.65 15.63 7.39
N ALA A 83 -8.98 15.67 7.27
CA ALA A 83 -9.65 15.53 5.97
C ALA A 83 -9.21 16.61 4.99
N THR A 84 -9.19 17.88 5.43
CA THR A 84 -8.75 19.01 4.61
C THR A 84 -7.28 18.90 4.21
N ALA A 85 -6.41 18.50 5.15
CA ALA A 85 -4.99 18.27 4.85
C ALA A 85 -4.79 17.13 3.83
N ALA A 86 -5.57 16.05 3.93
CA ALA A 86 -5.54 14.95 2.96
C ALA A 86 -5.98 15.40 1.56
N ASP A 87 -7.03 16.22 1.47
CA ASP A 87 -7.52 16.78 0.21
C ASP A 87 -6.44 17.69 -0.44
N ASN A 88 -5.84 18.60 0.34
CA ASN A 88 -4.79 19.52 -0.14
C ASN A 88 -3.55 18.77 -0.66
N LEU A 89 -3.06 17.78 0.09
CA LEU A 89 -1.93 16.95 -0.33
C LEU A 89 -2.28 16.14 -1.58
N SER A 90 -3.50 15.59 -1.64
CA SER A 90 -3.95 14.82 -2.80
C SER A 90 -4.04 15.68 -4.06
N GLU A 91 -4.57 16.90 -3.96
CA GLU A 91 -4.64 17.85 -5.06
C GLU A 91 -3.25 18.24 -5.55
N TYR A 92 -2.34 18.61 -4.64
CA TYR A 92 -0.96 18.95 -4.98
C TYR A 92 -0.24 17.80 -5.67
N ILE A 93 -0.26 16.61 -5.08
CA ILE A 93 0.42 15.41 -5.63
C ILE A 93 -0.18 15.04 -6.99
N THR A 94 -1.50 15.14 -7.16
CA THR A 94 -2.16 14.89 -8.44
C THR A 94 -1.70 15.88 -9.51
N ALA A 95 -1.66 17.17 -9.19
CA ALA A 95 -1.19 18.20 -10.10
C ALA A 95 0.28 17.99 -10.50
N THR A 96 1.15 17.64 -9.55
CA THR A 96 2.55 17.29 -9.83
C THR A 96 2.66 16.06 -10.73
N ALA A 97 1.91 14.99 -10.45
CA ALA A 97 1.96 13.75 -11.23
C ALA A 97 1.47 13.94 -12.68
N HIS A 98 0.53 14.85 -12.91
CA HIS A 98 0.02 15.20 -14.25
C HIS A 98 0.84 16.31 -14.93
N GLY A 99 1.86 16.86 -14.26
CA GLY A 99 2.79 17.81 -14.86
C GLY A 99 3.59 17.20 -16.02
N ASP A 100 4.31 18.06 -16.74
CA ASP A 100 5.29 17.60 -17.71
C ASP A 100 6.48 16.88 -17.03
N ALA A 101 7.35 16.26 -17.84
CA ALA A 101 8.49 15.52 -17.32
C ALA A 101 9.42 16.39 -16.45
N SER A 102 9.54 17.69 -16.75
CA SER A 102 10.41 18.59 -15.98
C SER A 102 9.83 18.89 -14.60
N THR A 103 8.52 19.11 -14.53
CA THR A 103 7.78 19.36 -13.29
C THR A 103 7.82 18.13 -12.39
N VAL A 104 7.56 16.95 -12.95
CA VAL A 104 7.62 15.69 -12.20
C VAL A 104 9.03 15.44 -11.65
N LEU A 105 10.07 15.64 -12.46
CA LEU A 105 11.45 15.39 -12.02
C LEU A 105 11.99 16.44 -11.04
N ALA A 106 11.39 17.62 -11.00
CA ALA A 106 11.70 18.67 -10.03
C ALA A 106 10.93 18.51 -8.70
N ALA A 107 10.02 17.54 -8.60
CA ALA A 107 9.25 17.32 -7.38
C ALA A 107 10.14 16.94 -6.20
N ASP A 108 9.95 17.62 -5.07
CA ASP A 108 10.57 17.24 -3.80
C ASP A 108 9.78 16.09 -3.16
N VAL A 109 10.06 14.89 -3.64
CA VAL A 109 9.40 13.65 -3.22
C VAL A 109 9.68 13.34 -1.75
N GLU A 110 10.84 13.74 -1.22
CA GLU A 110 11.22 13.50 0.18
C GLU A 110 10.33 14.32 1.13
N THR A 111 10.18 15.61 0.85
CA THR A 111 9.29 16.50 1.62
C THR A 111 7.84 15.99 1.57
N LEU A 112 7.35 15.62 0.37
CA LEU A 112 6.00 15.08 0.22
C LEU A 112 5.77 13.79 1.02
N HIS A 113 6.72 12.86 0.99
CA HIS A 113 6.64 11.65 1.82
C HIS A 113 6.59 11.98 3.31
N GLY A 114 7.35 12.98 3.77
CA GLY A 114 7.35 13.42 5.17
C GLY A 114 5.99 13.97 5.61
N GLU A 115 5.39 14.85 4.80
CA GLU A 115 4.07 15.43 5.06
C GLU A 115 2.97 14.37 5.05
N VAL A 116 2.94 13.53 4.00
CA VAL A 116 1.98 12.43 3.89
C VAL A 116 2.15 11.46 5.07
N ARG A 117 3.37 11.05 5.40
CA ARG A 117 3.62 10.15 6.54
C ARG A 117 3.06 10.71 7.83
N THR A 118 3.26 11.99 8.10
CA THR A 118 2.77 12.65 9.33
C THR A 118 1.24 12.60 9.38
N LEU A 119 0.58 12.99 8.30
CA LEU A 119 -0.88 12.91 8.19
C LEU A 119 -1.41 11.48 8.38
N LEU A 120 -0.82 10.49 7.72
CA LEU A 120 -1.26 9.10 7.83
C LEU A 120 -1.12 8.57 9.26
N MET A 121 -0.10 9.01 10.00
CA MET A 121 0.10 8.66 11.41
C MET A 121 -0.97 9.25 12.31
N GLU A 122 -1.33 10.52 12.12
CA GLU A 122 -2.38 11.19 12.91
C GLU A 122 -3.74 10.53 12.67
N VAL A 123 -4.09 10.25 11.42
CA VAL A 123 -5.33 9.53 11.07
C VAL A 123 -5.30 8.09 11.60
N SER A 124 -4.15 7.43 11.58
CA SER A 124 -3.99 6.09 12.17
C SER A 124 -4.25 6.10 13.66
N GLU A 125 -3.66 7.05 14.40
CA GLU A 125 -3.86 7.18 15.84
C GLU A 125 -5.33 7.48 16.18
N GLU A 126 -5.94 8.43 15.47
CA GLU A 126 -7.38 8.75 15.57
C GLU A 126 -8.26 7.50 15.41
N LEU A 127 -8.02 6.73 14.34
CA LEU A 127 -8.82 5.55 14.05
C LEU A 127 -8.58 4.44 15.08
N ARG A 128 -7.33 4.20 15.47
CA ARG A 128 -6.97 3.15 16.44
C ARG A 128 -7.45 3.48 17.84
N ALA A 129 -7.51 4.74 18.23
CA ALA A 129 -8.04 5.18 19.52
C ALA A 129 -9.50 4.72 19.73
N SER A 130 -10.30 4.63 18.67
CA SER A 130 -11.68 4.14 18.74
C SER A 130 -11.82 2.64 19.08
N TYR A 131 -10.73 1.87 18.99
CA TYR A 131 -10.69 0.43 19.28
C TYR A 131 -10.03 0.11 20.63
N GLY A 132 -9.63 1.13 21.41
CA GLY A 132 -8.75 0.96 22.58
C GLY A 132 -9.32 1.38 23.94
N ALA A 133 -10.43 0.79 24.40
CA ALA A 133 -10.97 1.04 25.75
C ALA A 133 -11.10 -0.18 26.68
N GLU A 134 -11.06 -1.42 26.18
CA GLU A 134 -11.21 -2.61 27.04
C GLU A 134 -10.15 -3.68 26.71
N ASP A 135 -9.37 -4.06 27.72
CA ASP A 135 -8.41 -5.16 27.73
C ASP A 135 -7.45 -5.26 26.53
N LYS A 136 -6.42 -4.41 26.54
CA LYS A 136 -5.16 -4.77 25.88
C LYS A 136 -4.59 -6.02 26.57
N GLN A 137 -4.94 -7.22 26.08
CA GLN A 137 -4.01 -8.34 26.13
C GLN A 137 -2.83 -7.95 25.27
N THR A 138 -1.95 -7.14 25.85
CA THR A 138 -0.66 -6.77 25.27
C THR A 138 0.08 -8.08 25.03
N LEU A 139 0.11 -8.54 23.78
CA LEU A 139 1.12 -9.50 23.36
C LEU A 139 2.46 -8.83 23.65
N ASP A 140 3.13 -9.40 24.63
CA ASP A 140 4.31 -8.92 25.33
C ASP A 140 5.29 -8.20 24.38
N GLY A 141 5.41 -6.87 24.51
CA GLY A 141 6.50 -6.02 23.99
C GLY A 141 6.83 -6.02 22.48
N GLY A 142 6.24 -6.89 21.65
CA GLY A 142 6.69 -7.15 20.28
C GLY A 142 5.83 -6.55 19.16
N LEU A 143 4.71 -5.91 19.48
CA LEU A 143 3.81 -5.31 18.50
C LEU A 143 4.03 -3.79 18.42
N HIS A 144 5.06 -3.39 17.67
CA HIS A 144 5.43 -1.99 17.49
C HIS A 144 5.84 -1.72 16.02
N PRO A 145 5.95 -0.44 15.61
CA PRO A 145 6.47 -0.09 14.30
C PRO A 145 7.85 -0.71 14.06
N GLY A 146 8.04 -1.36 12.91
CA GLY A 146 9.30 -2.00 12.54
C GLY A 146 9.62 -3.29 13.29
N ALA A 147 8.67 -3.86 14.03
CA ALA A 147 8.89 -5.11 14.75
C ALA A 147 9.35 -6.25 13.82
N ASP A 148 10.31 -7.03 14.28
CA ASP A 148 10.71 -8.27 13.62
C ASP A 148 9.81 -9.40 14.11
N LEU A 149 8.86 -9.79 13.26
CA LEU A 149 7.88 -10.83 13.51
C LEU A 149 8.00 -11.95 12.47
N MET A 150 9.18 -12.11 11.85
CA MET A 150 9.39 -13.10 10.81
C MET A 150 9.18 -14.51 11.37
N GLY A 151 8.28 -15.28 10.74
CA GLY A 151 7.92 -16.62 11.20
C GLY A 151 7.23 -16.68 12.57
N ALA A 152 6.89 -15.53 13.17
CA ALA A 152 6.25 -15.49 14.48
C ALA A 152 4.89 -16.20 14.46
N ASN A 153 4.56 -16.89 15.56
CA ASN A 153 3.25 -17.51 15.71
C ASN A 153 2.31 -16.61 16.51
N ILE A 154 1.42 -15.92 15.81
CA ILE A 154 0.47 -14.94 16.34
C ILE A 154 -0.96 -15.32 15.90
N SER A 155 -1.22 -16.61 15.70
CA SER A 155 -2.53 -17.12 15.27
C SER A 155 -3.57 -17.01 16.38
N HIS A 156 -4.82 -16.74 16.01
CA HIS A 156 -5.97 -16.63 16.91
C HIS A 156 -5.83 -15.54 17.98
N GLN A 157 -4.99 -14.55 17.73
CA GLN A 157 -4.78 -13.42 18.62
C GLN A 157 -5.64 -12.25 18.18
N SER A 158 -6.08 -11.45 19.15
CA SER A 158 -6.59 -10.11 18.87
C SER A 158 -5.42 -9.15 18.78
N LEU A 159 -5.19 -8.63 17.57
CA LEU A 159 -4.23 -7.55 17.31
C LEU A 159 -4.95 -6.22 17.11
N CYS A 160 -6.26 -6.17 17.34
CA CYS A 160 -7.11 -5.04 17.03
C CYS A 160 -6.51 -3.70 17.49
N GLY A 161 -6.39 -2.73 16.57
CA GLY A 161 -5.84 -1.41 16.84
C GLY A 161 -4.32 -1.33 17.08
N SER A 162 -3.57 -2.42 16.87
CA SER A 162 -2.11 -2.43 17.00
C SER A 162 -1.41 -1.57 15.94
N ASP A 163 -0.23 -1.08 16.28
CA ASP A 163 0.65 -0.37 15.35
C ASP A 163 1.76 -1.31 14.84
N LEU A 164 1.61 -1.83 13.61
CA LEU A 164 2.57 -2.72 12.97
C LEU A 164 3.17 -2.10 11.70
N ARG A 165 3.23 -0.77 11.65
CA ARG A 165 3.83 -0.05 10.52
C ARG A 165 5.25 -0.52 10.27
N GLY A 166 5.57 -0.88 9.04
CA GLY A 166 6.90 -1.35 8.66
C GLY A 166 7.36 -2.65 9.33
N ALA A 167 6.47 -3.38 10.03
CA ALA A 167 6.83 -4.64 10.66
C ALA A 167 7.19 -5.71 9.62
N TYR A 168 8.15 -6.57 9.96
CA TYR A 168 8.54 -7.71 9.14
C TYR A 168 7.71 -8.94 9.53
N LEU A 169 6.63 -9.20 8.79
CA LEU A 169 5.69 -10.31 9.02
C LEU A 169 5.93 -11.47 8.05
N ILE A 170 7.16 -11.58 7.52
CA ILE A 170 7.51 -12.58 6.50
C ILE A 170 7.31 -13.98 7.08
N GLY A 171 6.42 -14.77 6.47
CA GLY A 171 6.10 -16.12 6.94
C GLY A 171 5.40 -16.19 8.31
N ALA A 172 4.97 -15.07 8.89
CA ALA A 172 4.29 -15.06 10.18
C ALA A 172 2.96 -15.84 10.11
N ASN A 173 2.63 -16.59 11.16
CA ASN A 173 1.35 -17.27 11.30
C ASN A 173 0.33 -16.35 11.96
N LEU A 174 -0.59 -15.80 11.17
CA LEU A 174 -1.67 -14.87 11.59
C LEU A 174 -3.05 -15.51 11.40
N ARG A 175 -3.13 -16.84 11.35
CA ARG A 175 -4.39 -17.55 11.08
C ARG A 175 -5.42 -17.25 12.14
N GLY A 176 -6.64 -16.93 11.72
CA GLY A 176 -7.75 -16.65 12.63
C GLY A 176 -7.56 -15.43 13.53
N SER A 177 -6.56 -14.59 13.27
CA SER A 177 -6.28 -13.40 14.08
C SER A 177 -7.19 -12.24 13.68
N ASP A 178 -7.57 -11.42 14.66
CA ASP A 178 -8.28 -10.17 14.42
C ASP A 178 -7.25 -9.06 14.17
N LEU A 179 -7.20 -8.57 12.93
CA LEU A 179 -6.34 -7.48 12.47
C LEU A 179 -7.16 -6.21 12.18
N THR A 180 -8.37 -6.09 12.72
CA THR A 180 -9.19 -4.90 12.54
C THR A 180 -8.50 -3.67 13.13
N ALA A 181 -8.54 -2.55 12.39
CA ALA A 181 -7.84 -1.31 12.74
C ALA A 181 -6.32 -1.44 12.97
N VAL A 182 -5.67 -2.56 12.62
CA VAL A 182 -4.21 -2.65 12.66
C VAL A 182 -3.61 -1.77 11.59
N ASP A 183 -2.63 -0.96 11.97
CA ASP A 183 -1.85 -0.20 10.99
C ASP A 183 -0.78 -1.09 10.35
N LEU A 184 -0.92 -1.32 9.04
CA LEU A 184 -0.02 -2.14 8.23
C LEU A 184 0.74 -1.31 7.18
N LEU A 185 0.81 0.02 7.34
CA LEU A 185 1.55 0.88 6.41
C LEU A 185 3.01 0.40 6.29
N GLY A 186 3.39 -0.01 5.08
CA GLY A 186 4.73 -0.50 4.79
C GLY A 186 5.11 -1.85 5.42
N ALA A 187 4.18 -2.57 6.06
CA ALA A 187 4.47 -3.89 6.63
C ALA A 187 4.76 -4.93 5.53
N ASP A 188 5.71 -5.82 5.79
CA ASP A 188 6.10 -6.87 4.84
C ASP A 188 5.35 -8.18 5.13
N LEU A 189 4.31 -8.45 4.32
CA LEU A 189 3.46 -9.63 4.45
C LEU A 189 3.87 -10.81 3.56
N ARG A 190 5.10 -10.84 3.01
CA ARG A 190 5.54 -11.93 2.12
C ARG A 190 5.41 -13.29 2.81
N GLY A 191 4.53 -14.15 2.31
CA GLY A 191 4.28 -15.48 2.86
C GLY A 191 3.57 -15.49 4.22
N ALA A 192 3.07 -14.35 4.73
CA ALA A 192 2.27 -14.31 5.94
C ALA A 192 1.00 -15.17 5.77
N GLN A 193 0.64 -15.94 6.80
CA GLN A 193 -0.46 -16.89 6.76
C GLN A 193 -1.72 -16.28 7.40
N LEU A 194 -2.61 -15.74 6.58
CA LEU A 194 -3.82 -14.97 6.95
C LEU A 194 -5.12 -15.79 6.87
N HIS A 195 -5.06 -17.12 6.85
CA HIS A 195 -6.25 -17.96 6.67
C HIS A 195 -7.24 -17.70 7.82
N ASN A 196 -8.51 -17.42 7.49
CA ASN A 196 -9.55 -17.04 8.46
C ASN A 196 -9.25 -15.77 9.29
N ALA A 197 -8.24 -14.98 8.95
CA ALA A 197 -7.94 -13.71 9.64
C ALA A 197 -8.92 -12.61 9.21
N ASP A 198 -9.18 -11.65 10.11
CA ASP A 198 -10.01 -10.48 9.81
C ASP A 198 -9.15 -9.24 9.57
N LEU A 199 -8.94 -8.85 8.30
CA LEU A 199 -8.30 -7.60 7.91
C LEU A 199 -9.31 -6.56 7.38
N SER A 200 -10.62 -6.79 7.55
CA SER A 200 -11.68 -6.00 6.90
C SER A 200 -11.59 -4.50 7.15
N LYS A 201 -10.98 -4.11 8.29
CA LYS A 201 -10.76 -2.73 8.71
C LYS A 201 -9.29 -2.38 8.95
N ALA A 202 -8.34 -3.22 8.53
CA ALA A 202 -6.92 -2.89 8.62
C ALA A 202 -6.62 -1.56 7.90
N LEU A 203 -5.64 -0.81 8.39
CA LEU A 203 -5.27 0.50 7.85
C LEU A 203 -4.14 0.35 6.85
N TYR A 204 -4.22 1.10 5.75
CA TYR A 204 -3.15 1.28 4.77
C TYR A 204 -2.63 -0.01 4.14
N LEU A 205 -3.49 -1.01 4.06
CA LEU A 205 -3.21 -2.27 3.40
C LEU A 205 -3.33 -2.15 1.87
N THR A 206 -2.35 -2.69 1.15
CA THR A 206 -2.28 -2.58 -0.31
C THR A 206 -2.52 -3.92 -1.00
N GLN A 207 -2.94 -3.86 -2.28
CA GLN A 207 -3.12 -5.07 -3.09
C GLN A 207 -1.83 -5.90 -3.20
N PRO A 208 -0.63 -5.31 -3.38
CA PRO A 208 0.64 -6.05 -3.33
C PRO A 208 0.89 -6.83 -2.05
N GLN A 209 0.62 -6.23 -0.88
CA GLN A 209 0.79 -6.91 0.41
C GLN A 209 -0.10 -8.14 0.50
N ILE A 210 -1.36 -8.04 0.05
CA ILE A 210 -2.30 -9.16 -0.02
C ILE A 210 -1.88 -10.21 -1.05
N ASN A 211 -1.41 -9.79 -2.22
CA ASN A 211 -0.89 -10.71 -3.25
C ASN A 211 0.33 -11.52 -2.76
N ALA A 212 1.11 -10.94 -1.83
CA ALA A 212 2.30 -11.55 -1.24
C ALA A 212 1.98 -12.60 -0.17
N ALA A 213 0.80 -12.51 0.46
CA ALA A 213 0.39 -13.33 1.58
C ALA A 213 -0.43 -14.55 1.14
N GLU A 214 -0.73 -15.41 2.12
CA GLU A 214 -1.52 -16.63 1.97
C GLU A 214 -2.80 -16.54 2.81
N GLY A 215 -3.94 -16.33 2.16
CA GLY A 215 -5.26 -16.37 2.80
C GLY A 215 -6.12 -17.49 2.23
N ASP A 216 -7.37 -17.54 2.68
CA ASP A 216 -8.40 -18.44 2.18
C ASP A 216 -9.72 -17.69 1.99
N ARG A 217 -10.74 -18.33 1.41
CA ARG A 217 -12.10 -17.76 1.21
C ARG A 217 -12.73 -17.09 2.44
N ASN A 218 -12.27 -17.42 3.66
CA ASN A 218 -12.77 -16.89 4.91
C ASN A 218 -11.95 -15.70 5.42
N THR A 219 -10.74 -15.47 4.91
CA THR A 219 -9.98 -14.24 5.18
C THR A 219 -10.82 -13.03 4.75
N LEU A 220 -11.05 -12.11 5.68
CA LEU A 220 -11.81 -10.89 5.44
C LEU A 220 -10.85 -9.77 5.02
N LEU A 221 -11.21 -9.05 3.96
CA LEU A 221 -10.41 -7.98 3.37
C LEU A 221 -11.20 -6.68 3.32
N PRO A 222 -10.53 -5.52 3.33
CA PRO A 222 -11.17 -4.25 3.02
C PRO A 222 -11.84 -4.31 1.64
N PRO A 223 -13.03 -3.71 1.43
CA PRO A 223 -13.79 -3.83 0.18
C PRO A 223 -13.05 -3.38 -1.09
N ARG A 224 -12.06 -2.49 -0.93
CA ARG A 224 -11.23 -1.96 -2.02
C ARG A 224 -10.16 -2.93 -2.52
N LEU A 225 -9.88 -4.00 -1.77
CA LEU A 225 -8.88 -5.00 -2.14
C LEU A 225 -9.56 -6.22 -2.75
N THR A 226 -8.94 -6.73 -3.80
CA THR A 226 -9.39 -7.95 -4.47
C THR A 226 -8.71 -9.15 -3.85
N ARG A 227 -9.50 -10.18 -3.53
CA ARG A 227 -8.98 -11.48 -3.11
C ARG A 227 -8.09 -12.07 -4.21
N PRO A 228 -6.82 -12.43 -3.92
CA PRO A 228 -5.97 -13.09 -4.89
C PRO A 228 -6.56 -14.42 -5.34
N ALA A 229 -6.44 -14.76 -6.62
CA ALA A 229 -6.97 -16.01 -7.16
C ALA A 229 -6.31 -17.28 -6.59
N HIS A 230 -5.20 -17.13 -5.85
CA HIS A 230 -4.50 -18.23 -5.20
C HIS A 230 -4.85 -18.43 -3.73
N TRP A 231 -5.82 -17.67 -3.23
CA TRP A 231 -6.44 -17.85 -1.91
C TRP A 231 -7.69 -18.72 -2.02
#